data_AF-A0A494W547-F1
#
_entry.id   AF-A0A494W547-F1
#
_cell.length_a   1.000
_cell.length_b   1.000
_cell.length_c   1.000
_cell.angle_alpha   90.00
_cell.angle_beta   90.00
_cell.angle_gamma   90.00
#
_symmetry.space_group_name_H-M   'P 1'
#
loop_
_entity.id
_entity.type
_entity.pdbx_description
1 polymer ?
#
loop_
_entity_poly.entity_id
_entity_poly.type
_entity_poly.pdbx_seq_one_letter_code
_entity_poly.pdbx_strand_id
1 'polypeptide(L)'
;MIKAMLRMGMKNKDIQFYFNRQDRAVNSGRITGIRDRSYGPEIAAASEDEAKAFMASFTPSAVVSPVFVAAPVPAKPADPICEAVLRSFFAKGSDDIWRCIAGESDEFECKENFNLKGFGKPLKTIAGFANHRGGYLFFGVKDKPDGFSVCGLKDDRFTDTDQNKFSQTIRAALEPTPRFRVATLKLDELIVGVIHVEAHNSKPVIAGKTENELIEGFIYYRYPGETRPICYADLRAILDERDRQSRESIMPMVQRLLGDVDKFRSEL
;
A
#
# COMPACT_ATOMS: atom_id res chain seq x y z
N MET A 1 10.44 1.85 27.98
CA MET A 1 11.59 1.62 27.07
C MET A 1 12.26 2.91 26.60
N ILE A 2 11.62 3.79 25.83
CA ILE A 2 12.23 5.06 25.33
C ILE A 2 12.87 5.91 26.45
N LYS A 3 12.20 6.08 27.60
CA LYS A 3 12.77 6.80 28.76
C LYS A 3 14.07 6.21 29.28
N ALA A 4 14.23 4.87 29.23
CA ALA A 4 15.44 4.19 29.66
C ALA A 4 16.59 4.46 28.68
N MET A 5 16.32 4.36 27.38
CA MET A 5 17.29 4.66 26.32
C MET A 5 17.75 6.12 26.32
N LEU A 6 16.85 7.07 26.64
CA LEU A 6 17.22 8.48 26.84
C LEU A 6 18.16 8.68 28.04
N ARG A 7 17.94 7.95 29.15
CA ARG A 7 18.86 7.97 30.31
C ARG A 7 20.23 7.38 29.98
N MET A 8 20.26 6.36 29.12
CA MET A 8 21.49 5.77 28.59
C MET A 8 22.22 6.69 27.58
N GLY A 9 21.73 7.92 27.35
CA GLY A 9 22.38 8.91 26.49
C GLY A 9 22.18 8.69 24.99
N MET A 10 21.26 7.82 24.57
CA MET A 10 21.03 7.54 23.16
C MET A 10 20.42 8.76 22.45
N LYS A 11 20.83 8.99 21.20
CA LYS A 11 20.29 10.08 20.38
C LYS A 11 18.87 9.74 19.92
N ASN A 12 18.04 10.76 19.73
CA ASN A 12 16.65 10.58 19.28
C ASN A 12 16.54 9.76 17.98
N LYS A 13 17.49 9.91 17.04
CA LYS A 13 17.55 9.13 15.79
C LYS A 13 17.74 7.64 16.06
N ASP A 14 18.63 7.29 16.99
CA ASP A 14 18.94 5.90 17.32
C ASP A 14 17.78 5.26 18.08
N ILE A 15 17.13 6.00 18.97
CA ILE A 15 15.90 5.55 19.66
C ILE A 15 14.78 5.35 18.63
N GLN A 16 14.59 6.29 17.71
CA GLN A 16 13.56 6.22 16.67
C GLN A 16 13.69 4.95 15.82
N PHE A 17 14.91 4.49 15.54
CA PHE A 17 15.16 3.24 14.83
C PHE A 17 14.52 2.01 15.49
N TYR A 18 14.50 1.94 16.82
CA TYR A 18 13.92 0.78 17.55
C TYR A 18 12.39 0.79 17.64
N PHE A 19 11.75 1.96 17.50
CA PHE A 19 10.31 2.10 17.75
C PHE A 19 9.48 2.49 16.55
N ASN A 20 10.11 2.93 15.46
CA ASN A 20 9.38 3.30 14.26
C ASN A 20 8.95 2.04 13.51
N ARG A 21 7.63 1.78 13.47
CA ARG A 21 7.01 0.66 12.74
C ARG A 21 5.94 1.18 11.80
N GLN A 22 5.59 0.40 10.77
CA GLN A 22 4.57 0.78 9.77
C GLN A 22 3.18 1.04 10.39
N ASP A 23 2.86 0.38 11.51
CA ASP A 23 1.62 0.49 12.29
C ASP A 23 1.73 1.45 13.50
N ARG A 24 2.95 1.89 13.83
CA ARG A 24 3.22 2.75 14.99
C ARG A 24 4.40 3.68 14.72
N ALA A 25 4.09 4.87 14.24
CA ALA A 25 5.09 5.90 13.99
C ALA A 25 5.56 6.55 15.32
N VAL A 26 6.85 6.42 15.63
CA VAL A 26 7.50 7.15 16.73
C VAL A 26 8.54 8.08 16.11
N ASN A 27 8.19 9.36 16.01
CA ASN A 27 9.08 10.39 15.44
C ASN A 27 9.90 11.13 16.52
N SER A 28 10.92 11.87 16.09
CA SER A 28 11.81 12.63 16.98
C SER A 28 11.08 13.66 17.86
N GLY A 29 9.94 14.21 17.41
CA GLY A 29 9.10 15.09 18.21
C GLY A 29 8.43 14.37 19.38
N ARG A 30 7.88 13.17 19.13
CA ARG A 30 7.31 12.30 20.17
C ARG A 30 8.36 11.90 21.21
N ILE A 31 9.59 11.58 20.78
CA ILE A 31 10.70 11.24 21.69
C ILE A 31 11.11 12.45 22.54
N THR A 32 11.12 13.64 21.94
CA THR A 32 11.38 14.89 22.68
C THR A 32 10.30 15.14 23.74
N GLY A 33 9.03 14.90 23.41
CA GLY A 33 7.92 14.99 24.39
C GLY A 33 7.99 13.95 25.52
N ILE A 34 8.61 12.79 25.27
CA ILE A 34 8.87 11.79 26.32
C ILE A 34 10.03 12.26 27.22
N ARG A 35 11.02 12.98 26.66
CA ARG A 35 12.19 13.51 27.38
C ARG A 35 11.81 14.65 28.32
N ASP A 36 11.00 15.59 27.85
CA ASP A 36 10.55 16.76 28.63
C ASP A 36 9.34 16.47 29.54
N ARG A 37 8.84 15.22 29.52
CA ARG A 37 7.68 14.74 30.28
C ARG A 37 6.34 15.37 29.86
N SER A 38 6.27 16.07 28.74
CA SER A 38 5.00 16.52 28.13
C SER A 38 4.16 15.37 27.56
N TYR A 39 4.75 14.17 27.43
CA TYR A 39 4.06 12.98 26.96
C TYR A 39 4.36 11.74 27.81
N GLY A 40 3.30 11.09 28.28
CA GLY A 40 3.33 9.89 29.12
C GLY A 40 4.10 10.06 30.44
N PRO A 41 3.98 11.17 31.20
CA PRO A 41 4.68 11.37 32.48
C PRO A 41 4.44 10.23 33.48
N GLU A 42 3.24 9.66 33.48
CA GLU A 42 2.77 8.57 34.34
C GLU A 42 3.47 7.22 34.08
N ILE A 43 4.07 7.03 32.90
CA ILE A 43 4.68 5.76 32.52
C ILE A 43 6.07 5.63 33.15
N ALA A 44 6.24 4.67 34.06
CA ALA A 44 7.54 4.38 34.65
C ALA A 44 8.58 3.98 33.58
N ALA A 45 9.81 4.42 33.77
CA ALA A 45 10.90 4.09 32.87
C ALA A 45 11.46 2.70 33.20
N ALA A 46 11.57 1.83 32.18
CA ALA A 46 12.22 0.52 32.28
C ALA A 46 13.66 0.62 32.82
N SER A 47 14.17 -0.47 33.37
CA SER A 47 15.57 -0.59 33.79
C SER A 47 16.52 -0.56 32.59
N GLU A 48 17.81 -0.29 32.84
CA GLU A 48 18.82 -0.31 31.78
C GLU A 48 19.05 -1.71 31.22
N ASP A 49 18.95 -2.76 32.04
CA ASP A 49 19.13 -4.14 31.59
C ASP A 49 17.99 -4.60 30.68
N GLU A 50 16.75 -4.20 30.98
CA GLU A 50 15.60 -4.43 30.08
C GLU A 50 15.76 -3.68 28.75
N ALA A 51 16.35 -2.48 28.77
CA ALA A 51 16.61 -1.72 27.55
C ALA A 51 17.69 -2.37 26.68
N LYS A 52 18.78 -2.85 27.30
CA LYS A 52 19.83 -3.61 26.60
C LYS A 52 19.31 -4.91 26.02
N ALA A 53 18.52 -5.67 26.79
CA ALA A 53 17.89 -6.91 26.32
C ALA A 53 16.94 -6.66 25.14
N PHE A 54 16.14 -5.60 25.22
CA PHE A 54 15.26 -5.19 24.12
C PHE A 54 16.06 -4.84 22.86
N MET A 55 17.13 -4.04 22.97
CA MET A 55 18.00 -3.71 21.83
C MET A 55 18.68 -4.95 21.24
N ALA A 56 19.15 -5.88 22.08
CA ALA A 56 19.78 -7.12 21.63
C ALA A 56 18.81 -8.05 20.90
N SER A 57 17.53 -8.04 21.29
CA SER A 57 16.45 -8.80 20.64
C SER A 57 15.87 -8.11 19.39
N PHE A 58 16.32 -6.90 19.06
CA PHE A 58 15.76 -6.11 17.96
C PHE A 58 16.29 -6.59 16.61
N THR A 59 15.40 -7.17 15.79
CA THR A 59 15.66 -7.51 14.38
C THR A 59 15.10 -6.42 13.46
N PRO A 60 15.93 -5.65 12.74
CA PRO A 60 15.45 -4.69 11.75
C PRO A 60 14.80 -5.43 10.56
N SER A 61 13.63 -5.00 10.09
CA SER A 61 13.12 -5.45 8.78
C SER A 61 14.08 -4.98 7.69
N ALA A 62 14.76 -5.92 7.04
CA ALA A 62 15.78 -5.63 6.05
C ALA A 62 15.22 -4.92 4.82
N VAL A 63 15.76 -3.73 4.51
CA VAL A 63 15.76 -3.15 3.17
C VAL A 63 16.98 -3.74 2.45
N VAL A 64 16.76 -4.59 1.45
CA VAL A 64 17.83 -5.35 0.78
C VAL A 64 18.36 -4.57 -0.44
N SER A 65 19.69 -4.47 -0.57
CA SER A 65 20.40 -4.27 -1.85
C SER A 65 21.30 -5.48 -2.11
N PRO A 66 21.60 -5.82 -3.39
CA PRO A 66 21.86 -7.21 -3.79
C PRO A 66 23.33 -7.60 -3.66
N VAL A 67 23.63 -8.58 -2.81
CA VAL A 67 24.74 -9.52 -2.98
C VAL A 67 24.26 -10.90 -2.49
N PHE A 68 24.44 -11.91 -3.33
CA PHE A 68 23.98 -13.29 -3.10
C PHE A 68 24.64 -13.92 -1.87
N VAL A 69 23.86 -14.12 -0.81
CA VAL A 69 24.05 -15.23 0.13
C VAL A 69 22.68 -15.86 0.30
N ALA A 70 22.56 -17.15 -0.03
CA ALA A 70 21.31 -17.89 0.03
C ALA A 70 20.85 -18.06 1.50
N ALA A 71 20.20 -17.03 2.03
CA ALA A 71 19.26 -17.18 3.12
C ALA A 71 18.06 -18.01 2.62
N PRO A 72 17.36 -18.77 3.49
CA PRO A 72 16.14 -19.45 3.08
C PRO A 72 15.21 -18.39 2.47
N VAL A 73 14.85 -18.60 1.21
CA VAL A 73 13.95 -17.73 0.46
C VAL A 73 12.74 -17.48 1.37
N PRO A 74 12.46 -16.24 1.83
CA PRO A 74 11.20 -15.96 2.48
C PRO A 74 10.12 -16.44 1.51
N ALA A 75 9.23 -17.31 1.97
CA ALA A 75 8.19 -17.91 1.15
C ALA A 75 7.61 -16.82 0.25
N LYS A 76 7.75 -17.00 -1.07
CA LYS A 76 7.27 -16.04 -2.08
C LYS A 76 5.90 -15.54 -1.61
N PRO A 77 5.69 -14.22 -1.47
CA PRO A 77 4.37 -13.72 -1.08
C PRO A 77 3.34 -14.38 -1.98
N ALA A 78 2.31 -14.97 -1.37
CA ALA A 78 1.30 -15.71 -2.12
C ALA A 78 0.83 -14.84 -3.28
N ASP A 79 0.76 -15.43 -4.47
CA ASP A 79 0.34 -14.71 -5.66
C ASP A 79 -1.06 -14.11 -5.39
N PRO A 80 -1.23 -12.77 -5.41
CA PRO A 80 -2.48 -12.13 -4.95
C PRO A 80 -3.70 -12.54 -5.77
N ILE A 81 -3.50 -13.09 -6.97
CA ILE A 81 -4.59 -13.59 -7.81
C ILE A 81 -4.71 -15.12 -7.81
N CYS A 82 -3.94 -15.84 -6.98
CA CYS A 82 -4.12 -17.29 -6.91
C CYS A 82 -5.47 -17.63 -6.28
N GLU A 83 -6.03 -18.76 -6.70
CA GLU A 83 -7.37 -19.19 -6.29
C GLU A 83 -7.52 -19.24 -4.76
N ALA A 84 -6.51 -19.72 -4.04
CA ALA A 84 -6.54 -19.80 -2.58
C ALA A 84 -6.69 -18.42 -1.91
N VAL A 85 -5.97 -17.40 -2.41
CA VAL A 85 -6.08 -16.02 -1.91
C VAL A 85 -7.44 -15.45 -2.26
N LEU A 86 -7.86 -15.54 -3.53
CA LEU A 86 -9.13 -14.99 -3.98
C LEU A 86 -10.31 -15.62 -3.25
N ARG A 87 -10.31 -16.94 -3.07
CA ARG A 87 -11.36 -17.68 -2.36
C ARG A 87 -11.42 -17.32 -0.87
N SER A 88 -10.30 -16.92 -0.25
CA SER A 88 -10.28 -16.52 1.16
C SER A 88 -11.12 -15.28 1.48
N PHE A 89 -11.43 -14.46 0.47
CA PHE A 89 -12.28 -13.28 0.62
C PHE A 89 -13.78 -13.60 0.63
N PHE A 90 -14.16 -14.86 0.40
CA PHE A 90 -15.55 -15.28 0.26
C PHE A 90 -15.89 -16.42 1.23
N ALA A 91 -17.12 -16.39 1.73
CA ALA A 91 -17.68 -17.49 2.51
C ALA A 91 -19.12 -17.78 2.08
N LYS A 92 -19.52 -19.04 2.14
CA LYS A 92 -20.90 -19.47 1.92
C LYS A 92 -21.62 -19.48 3.27
N GLY A 93 -22.71 -18.72 3.35
CA GLY A 93 -23.55 -18.67 4.55
C GLY A 93 -24.35 -19.96 4.74
N SER A 94 -25.01 -20.11 5.90
CA SER A 94 -25.94 -21.21 6.16
C SER A 94 -27.19 -21.19 5.27
N ASP A 95 -27.43 -20.06 4.61
CA ASP A 95 -28.48 -19.84 3.60
C ASP A 95 -28.05 -20.24 2.18
N ASP A 96 -26.88 -20.88 2.03
CA ASP A 96 -26.28 -21.28 0.76
C ASP A 96 -25.92 -20.09 -0.16
N ILE A 97 -25.83 -18.88 0.38
CA ILE A 97 -25.45 -17.68 -0.36
C ILE A 97 -23.97 -17.35 -0.11
N TRP A 98 -23.19 -17.28 -1.20
CA TRP A 98 -21.82 -16.77 -1.17
C TRP A 98 -21.81 -15.26 -0.90
N ARG A 99 -20.92 -14.82 0.00
CA ARG A 99 -20.71 -13.40 0.32
C ARG A 99 -19.23 -13.06 0.32
N CYS A 100 -18.90 -11.85 -0.13
CA CYS A 100 -17.57 -11.27 0.10
C CYS A 100 -17.48 -10.86 1.59
N ILE A 101 -16.73 -11.64 2.38
CA ILE A 101 -16.55 -11.38 3.81
C ILE A 101 -15.53 -10.29 4.09
N ALA A 102 -14.69 -9.96 3.10
CA ALA A 102 -13.82 -8.79 3.16
C ALA A 102 -14.61 -7.47 3.18
N GLY A 103 -15.82 -7.48 2.60
CA GLY A 103 -16.70 -6.31 2.50
C GLY A 103 -16.08 -5.16 1.71
N GLU A 104 -16.66 -3.96 1.85
CA GLU A 104 -16.03 -2.73 1.36
C GLU A 104 -15.07 -2.16 2.39
N SER A 105 -13.85 -1.85 1.93
CA SER A 105 -12.82 -1.24 2.74
C SER A 105 -11.97 -0.29 1.90
N ASP A 106 -10.85 0.13 2.46
CA ASP A 106 -9.80 0.85 1.76
C ASP A 106 -8.98 -0.01 0.78
N GLU A 107 -9.14 -1.35 0.82
CA GLU A 107 -8.47 -2.32 -0.05
C GLU A 107 -9.46 -3.17 -0.87
N PHE A 108 -10.77 -3.03 -0.66
CA PHE A 108 -11.81 -3.82 -1.32
C PHE A 108 -12.97 -2.96 -1.83
N GLU A 109 -13.38 -3.19 -3.08
CA GLU A 109 -14.55 -2.58 -3.73
C GLU A 109 -15.35 -3.67 -4.45
N CYS A 110 -16.67 -3.69 -4.24
CA CYS A 110 -17.58 -4.64 -4.89
C CYS A 110 -18.45 -3.94 -5.95
N LYS A 111 -18.65 -4.60 -7.09
CA LYS A 111 -19.56 -4.16 -8.14
C LYS A 111 -20.39 -5.31 -8.66
N GLU A 112 -21.68 -5.09 -8.80
CA GLU A 112 -22.57 -6.10 -9.38
C GLU A 112 -22.28 -6.28 -10.88
N ASN A 113 -22.05 -5.17 -11.59
CA ASN A 113 -22.01 -5.15 -13.05
C ASN A 113 -20.64 -4.74 -13.58
N PHE A 114 -20.24 -5.36 -14.69
CA PHE A 114 -19.10 -4.96 -15.50
C PHE A 114 -19.54 -4.23 -16.77
N ASN A 115 -18.91 -3.09 -17.07
CA ASN A 115 -19.10 -2.36 -18.32
C ASN A 115 -17.83 -1.57 -18.69
N LEU A 116 -17.06 -2.07 -19.66
CA LEU A 116 -15.83 -1.42 -20.09
C LEU A 116 -16.05 -0.09 -20.83
N LYS A 117 -17.23 0.15 -21.43
CA LYS A 117 -17.55 1.44 -22.08
C LYS A 117 -17.87 2.55 -21.07
N GLY A 118 -18.31 2.17 -19.87
CA GLY A 118 -18.64 3.08 -18.77
C GLY A 118 -17.68 2.90 -17.60
N PHE A 119 -16.38 2.73 -17.88
CA PHE A 119 -15.40 2.28 -16.90
C PHE A 119 -14.89 3.39 -15.96
N GLY A 120 -15.53 4.56 -15.94
CA GLY A 120 -15.12 5.72 -15.14
C GLY A 120 -15.06 5.44 -13.64
N LYS A 121 -16.12 4.86 -13.05
CA LYS A 121 -16.11 4.47 -11.61
C LYS A 121 -15.01 3.45 -11.30
N PRO A 122 -14.86 2.32 -12.03
CA PRO A 122 -13.70 1.44 -11.88
C PRO A 122 -12.34 2.15 -12.00
N LEU A 123 -12.13 3.01 -13.01
CA LEU A 123 -10.89 3.77 -13.18
C LEU A 123 -10.60 4.65 -11.96
N LYS A 124 -11.62 5.33 -11.44
CA LYS A 124 -11.51 6.13 -10.22
C LYS A 124 -11.04 5.27 -9.04
N THR A 125 -11.65 4.10 -8.82
CA THR A 125 -11.25 3.15 -7.77
C THR A 125 -9.84 2.60 -7.99
N ILE A 126 -9.46 2.26 -9.23
CA ILE A 126 -8.11 1.80 -9.58
C ILE A 126 -7.07 2.87 -9.22
N ALA A 127 -7.33 4.15 -9.54
CA ALA A 127 -6.48 5.26 -9.13
C ALA A 127 -6.40 5.38 -7.60
N GLY A 128 -7.53 5.23 -6.91
CA GLY A 128 -7.62 5.23 -5.45
C GLY A 128 -6.75 4.15 -4.80
N PHE A 129 -6.84 2.90 -5.27
CA PHE A 129 -6.02 1.80 -4.79
C PHE A 129 -4.53 2.03 -5.08
N ALA A 130 -4.20 2.46 -6.29
CA ALA A 130 -2.82 2.71 -6.70
C ALA A 130 -2.15 3.83 -5.88
N ASN A 131 -2.91 4.85 -5.48
CA ASN A 131 -2.44 5.92 -4.60
C ASN A 131 -2.37 5.53 -3.12
N HIS A 132 -3.02 4.43 -2.74
CA HIS A 132 -3.01 3.91 -1.37
C HIS A 132 -2.16 2.62 -1.26
N ARG A 133 -2.70 1.53 -0.69
CA ARG A 133 -1.98 0.27 -0.42
C ARG A 133 -2.19 -0.80 -1.49
N GLY A 134 -2.84 -0.46 -2.60
CA GLY A 134 -3.38 -1.42 -3.54
C GLY A 134 -4.76 -1.92 -3.11
N GLY A 135 -5.28 -2.93 -3.79
CA GLY A 135 -6.58 -3.50 -3.46
C GLY A 135 -7.18 -4.39 -4.54
N TYR A 136 -8.41 -4.84 -4.29
CA TYR A 136 -9.18 -5.72 -5.15
C TYR A 136 -10.51 -5.08 -5.53
N LEU A 137 -10.79 -5.07 -6.83
CA LEU A 137 -12.09 -4.73 -7.39
C LEU A 137 -12.78 -6.01 -7.85
N PHE A 138 -13.90 -6.33 -7.22
CA PHE A 138 -14.71 -7.51 -7.53
C PHE A 138 -15.91 -7.15 -8.40
N PHE A 139 -16.18 -7.96 -9.43
CA PHE A 139 -17.34 -7.85 -10.31
C PHE A 139 -18.21 -9.10 -10.17
N GLY A 140 -19.54 -8.92 -10.17
CA GLY A 140 -20.49 -9.99 -9.86
C GLY A 140 -20.78 -10.13 -8.35
N VAL A 141 -20.54 -9.07 -7.58
CA VAL A 141 -20.82 -8.99 -6.15
C VAL A 141 -21.69 -7.77 -5.89
N LYS A 142 -22.86 -7.96 -5.29
CA LYS A 142 -23.76 -6.86 -4.93
C LYS A 142 -23.12 -5.98 -3.86
N ASP A 143 -23.43 -4.70 -3.91
CA ASP A 143 -23.03 -3.74 -2.88
C ASP A 143 -24.12 -3.64 -1.79
N LYS A 144 -23.92 -2.81 -0.76
CA LYS A 144 -24.91 -2.54 0.28
C LYS A 144 -26.25 -2.06 -0.32
N PRO A 145 -27.39 -2.43 0.30
CA PRO A 145 -27.55 -3.14 1.58
C PRO A 145 -27.52 -4.67 1.48
N ASP A 146 -27.26 -5.26 0.31
CA ASP A 146 -27.45 -6.70 0.03
C ASP A 146 -26.32 -7.61 0.57
N GLY A 147 -25.65 -7.17 1.64
CA GLY A 147 -24.70 -7.97 2.42
C GLY A 147 -23.52 -8.55 1.65
N PHE A 148 -23.10 -7.88 0.55
CA PHE A 148 -22.03 -8.35 -0.33
C PHE A 148 -22.25 -9.74 -0.94
N SER A 149 -23.51 -10.06 -1.25
CA SER A 149 -23.89 -11.32 -1.89
C SER A 149 -23.31 -11.44 -3.31
N VAL A 150 -22.76 -12.62 -3.61
CA VAL A 150 -22.24 -12.95 -4.93
C VAL A 150 -23.42 -13.30 -5.84
N CYS A 151 -23.58 -12.54 -6.92
CA CYS A 151 -24.57 -12.82 -7.97
C CYS A 151 -23.94 -13.38 -9.24
N GLY A 152 -22.60 -13.37 -9.34
CA GLY A 152 -21.87 -13.71 -10.54
C GLY A 152 -21.90 -12.61 -11.61
N LEU A 153 -20.99 -12.71 -12.58
CA LEU A 153 -21.00 -11.91 -13.79
C LEU A 153 -22.28 -12.20 -14.58
N LYS A 154 -22.91 -11.15 -15.13
CA LYS A 154 -24.16 -11.29 -15.91
C LYS A 154 -23.96 -11.91 -17.29
N ASP A 155 -22.74 -11.82 -17.81
CA ASP A 155 -22.35 -12.26 -19.15
C ASP A 155 -20.82 -12.39 -19.23
N ASP A 156 -20.34 -12.87 -20.37
CA ASP A 156 -18.93 -13.17 -20.62
C ASP A 156 -18.09 -11.93 -20.99
N ARG A 157 -18.64 -10.71 -20.95
CA ARG A 157 -17.88 -9.51 -21.38
C ARG A 157 -16.61 -9.29 -20.57
N PHE A 158 -16.60 -9.64 -19.28
CA PHE A 158 -15.40 -9.52 -18.46
C PHE A 158 -14.34 -10.55 -18.89
N THR A 159 -14.75 -11.80 -19.12
CA THR A 159 -13.85 -12.90 -19.52
C THR A 159 -13.34 -12.77 -20.95
N ASP A 160 -14.16 -12.21 -21.85
CA ASP A 160 -13.80 -11.92 -23.25
C ASP A 160 -12.94 -10.66 -23.39
N THR A 161 -12.85 -9.85 -22.33
CA THR A 161 -11.96 -8.69 -22.31
C THR A 161 -10.55 -9.15 -22.01
N ASP A 162 -9.71 -9.17 -23.05
CA ASP A 162 -8.30 -9.48 -22.91
C ASP A 162 -7.54 -8.43 -22.05
N GLN A 163 -6.37 -8.82 -21.57
CA GLN A 163 -5.50 -7.96 -20.75
C GLN A 163 -5.06 -6.68 -21.49
N ASN A 164 -4.95 -6.71 -22.82
CA ASN A 164 -4.53 -5.54 -23.60
C ASN A 164 -5.61 -4.45 -23.60
N LYS A 165 -6.89 -4.82 -23.71
CA LYS A 165 -8.02 -3.89 -23.62
C LYS A 165 -8.07 -3.20 -22.26
N PHE A 166 -7.98 -3.96 -21.17
CA PHE A 166 -7.87 -3.38 -19.82
C PHE A 166 -6.68 -2.41 -19.71
N SER A 167 -5.51 -2.82 -20.23
CA SER A 167 -4.29 -2.01 -20.18
C SER A 167 -4.44 -0.71 -20.97
N GLN A 168 -5.05 -0.77 -22.16
CA GLN A 168 -5.32 0.40 -23.00
C GLN A 168 -6.30 1.36 -22.32
N THR A 169 -7.41 0.85 -21.78
CA THR A 169 -8.41 1.66 -21.06
C THR A 169 -7.78 2.35 -19.85
N ILE A 170 -7.01 1.64 -19.04
CA ILE A 170 -6.37 2.19 -17.83
C ILE A 170 -5.27 3.18 -18.20
N ARG A 171 -4.38 2.85 -19.15
CA ARG A 171 -3.30 3.73 -19.60
C ARG A 171 -3.82 5.01 -20.25
N ALA A 172 -4.92 4.94 -20.99
CA ALA A 172 -5.50 6.12 -21.61
C ALA A 172 -6.11 7.10 -20.59
N ALA A 173 -6.33 6.67 -19.35
CA ALA A 173 -7.02 7.45 -18.32
C ALA A 173 -6.14 7.84 -17.13
N LEU A 174 -5.12 7.05 -16.79
CA LEU A 174 -4.35 7.20 -15.55
C LEU A 174 -2.84 7.25 -15.80
N GLU A 175 -2.19 8.23 -15.18
CA GLU A 175 -0.75 8.47 -15.30
C GLU A 175 -0.09 8.74 -13.93
N PRO A 176 1.03 8.07 -13.59
CA PRO A 176 1.59 6.89 -14.26
C PRO A 176 0.62 5.71 -14.27
N THR A 177 0.74 4.83 -15.27
CA THR A 177 -0.18 3.69 -15.44
C THR A 177 -0.08 2.71 -14.26
N PRO A 178 -1.18 2.48 -13.50
CA PRO A 178 -1.19 1.50 -12.43
C PRO A 178 -0.80 0.10 -12.88
N ARG A 179 -0.11 -0.64 -12.02
CA ARG A 179 0.11 -2.08 -12.19
C ARG A 179 -1.10 -2.83 -11.68
N PHE A 180 -1.63 -3.73 -12.50
CA PHE A 180 -2.79 -4.52 -12.15
C PHE A 180 -2.72 -5.91 -12.76
N ARG A 181 -3.50 -6.83 -12.20
CA ARG A 181 -3.74 -8.16 -12.73
C ARG A 181 -5.23 -8.46 -12.76
N VAL A 182 -5.66 -9.19 -13.77
CA VAL A 182 -7.05 -9.59 -13.97
C VAL A 182 -7.14 -11.09 -13.78
N ALA A 183 -8.17 -11.55 -13.07
CA ALA A 183 -8.44 -12.96 -12.84
C ALA A 183 -9.94 -13.19 -12.74
N THR A 184 -10.33 -14.46 -12.75
CA THR A 184 -11.67 -14.90 -12.38
C THR A 184 -11.61 -15.87 -11.23
N LEU A 185 -12.66 -15.90 -10.42
CA LEU A 185 -12.85 -16.86 -9.35
C LEU A 185 -14.19 -17.56 -9.58
N LYS A 186 -14.18 -18.90 -9.63
CA LYS A 186 -15.39 -19.72 -9.67
C LYS A 186 -15.82 -20.08 -8.25
N LEU A 187 -17.04 -19.72 -7.86
CA LEU A 187 -17.68 -20.05 -6.59
C LEU A 187 -18.97 -20.82 -6.91
N ASP A 188 -18.91 -22.15 -6.82
CA ASP A 188 -19.94 -23.04 -7.40
C ASP A 188 -20.17 -22.69 -8.87
N GLU A 189 -21.41 -22.43 -9.31
CA GLU A 189 -21.68 -22.02 -10.71
C GLU A 189 -21.55 -20.52 -10.97
N LEU A 190 -21.16 -19.72 -9.96
CA LEU A 190 -21.00 -18.28 -10.08
C LEU A 190 -19.56 -17.92 -10.43
N ILE A 191 -19.39 -17.02 -11.41
CA ILE A 191 -18.08 -16.49 -11.79
C ILE A 191 -17.96 -15.06 -11.28
N VAL A 192 -16.91 -14.77 -10.51
CA VAL A 192 -16.55 -13.43 -10.04
C VAL A 192 -15.37 -12.92 -10.87
N GLY A 193 -15.49 -11.71 -11.41
CA GLY A 193 -14.38 -11.02 -12.06
C GLY A 193 -13.53 -10.29 -11.02
N VAL A 194 -12.20 -10.34 -11.15
CA VAL A 194 -11.27 -9.72 -10.19
C VAL A 194 -10.27 -8.84 -10.92
N ILE A 195 -10.10 -7.60 -10.45
CA ILE A 195 -8.95 -6.75 -10.79
C ILE A 195 -8.19 -6.46 -9.51
N HIS A 196 -6.98 -7.02 -9.39
CA HIS A 196 -6.05 -6.69 -8.32
C HIS A 196 -5.15 -5.53 -8.77
N VAL A 197 -5.06 -4.47 -7.97
CA VAL A 197 -4.25 -3.28 -8.24
C VAL A 197 -3.15 -3.19 -7.20
N GLU A 198 -1.91 -3.03 -7.65
CA GLU A 198 -0.76 -2.84 -6.76
C GLU A 198 -0.65 -1.37 -6.31
N ALA A 199 -0.16 -1.14 -5.10
CA ALA A 199 0.27 0.20 -4.70
C ALA A 199 1.32 0.71 -5.69
N HIS A 200 1.14 1.92 -6.22
CA HIS A 200 2.08 2.47 -7.17
C HIS A 200 3.37 2.91 -6.45
N ASN A 201 4.53 2.61 -7.03
CA ASN A 201 5.81 3.00 -6.43
C ASN A 201 6.17 4.47 -6.67
N SER A 202 5.58 5.09 -7.70
CA SER A 202 5.76 6.50 -8.05
C SER A 202 4.44 7.22 -7.95
N LYS A 203 3.93 7.40 -6.73
CA LYS A 203 2.70 8.16 -6.47
C LYS A 203 2.97 9.67 -6.62
N PRO A 204 1.96 10.48 -6.95
CA PRO A 204 0.57 10.10 -7.20
C PRO A 204 0.32 9.61 -8.64
N VAL A 205 -0.64 8.69 -8.79
CA VAL A 205 -1.39 8.41 -10.01
C VAL A 205 -2.49 9.47 -10.16
N ILE A 206 -2.52 10.13 -11.30
CA ILE A 206 -3.39 11.25 -11.64
C ILE A 206 -4.29 10.84 -12.81
N ALA A 207 -5.53 11.32 -12.82
CA ALA A 207 -6.40 11.20 -13.98
C ALA A 207 -5.88 12.09 -15.13
N GLY A 208 -5.50 11.49 -16.25
CA GLY A 208 -5.00 12.20 -17.44
C GLY A 208 -6.09 12.66 -18.40
N LYS A 209 -7.34 12.28 -18.18
CA LYS A 209 -8.52 12.76 -18.92
C LYS A 209 -9.79 12.64 -18.09
N THR A 210 -10.83 13.33 -18.52
CA THR A 210 -12.17 13.17 -17.97
C THR A 210 -12.88 11.99 -18.62
N GLU A 211 -13.40 11.06 -17.82
CA GLU A 211 -14.20 9.92 -18.26
C GLU A 211 -15.27 9.58 -17.21
N ASN A 212 -16.51 10.00 -17.49
CA ASN A 212 -17.64 9.91 -16.56
C ASN A 212 -17.31 10.55 -15.19
N GLU A 213 -17.22 9.76 -14.12
CA GLU A 213 -16.90 10.22 -12.77
C GLU A 213 -15.40 10.44 -12.49
N LEU A 214 -14.53 10.04 -13.43
CA LEU A 214 -13.11 10.36 -13.42
C LEU A 214 -12.92 11.75 -14.03
N ILE A 215 -12.32 12.68 -13.30
CA ILE A 215 -12.11 14.06 -13.72
C ILE A 215 -10.62 14.30 -13.94
N GLU A 216 -10.26 14.90 -15.06
CA GLU A 216 -8.86 15.22 -15.41
C GLU A 216 -8.17 16.06 -14.32
N GLY A 217 -6.89 15.76 -14.06
CA GLY A 217 -6.06 16.44 -13.07
C GLY A 217 -6.34 16.03 -11.62
N PHE A 218 -7.40 15.27 -11.35
CA PHE A 218 -7.71 14.84 -9.98
C PHE A 218 -6.84 13.65 -9.57
N ILE A 219 -6.42 13.68 -8.30
CA ILE A 219 -5.80 12.55 -7.61
C ILE A 219 -6.86 11.91 -6.75
N TYR A 220 -7.17 10.64 -7.01
CA TYR A 220 -8.13 9.87 -6.22
C TYR A 220 -7.41 9.02 -5.18
N TYR A 221 -8.05 8.88 -4.02
CA TYR A 221 -7.57 8.06 -2.92
C TYR A 221 -8.72 7.19 -2.41
N ARG A 222 -8.42 5.93 -2.06
CA ARG A 222 -9.40 5.01 -1.50
C ARG A 222 -9.43 5.14 0.02
N TYR A 223 -10.59 5.49 0.55
CA TYR A 223 -10.92 5.46 1.97
C TYR A 223 -11.88 4.30 2.24
N PRO A 224 -12.09 3.88 3.50
CA PRO A 224 -13.04 2.84 3.82
C PRO A 224 -14.44 3.13 3.26
N GLY A 225 -14.89 2.30 2.32
CA GLY A 225 -16.22 2.41 1.70
C GLY A 225 -16.37 3.47 0.60
N GLU A 226 -15.36 4.28 0.29
CA GLU A 226 -15.46 5.24 -0.82
C GLU A 226 -14.14 5.64 -1.47
N THR A 227 -14.22 5.95 -2.76
CA THR A 227 -13.13 6.58 -3.50
C THR A 227 -13.47 8.04 -3.77
N ARG A 228 -12.64 8.97 -3.30
CA ARG A 228 -12.84 10.41 -3.46
C ARG A 228 -11.51 11.14 -3.75
N PRO A 229 -11.54 12.42 -4.13
CA PRO A 229 -10.33 13.21 -4.24
C PRO A 229 -9.50 13.16 -2.96
N ILE A 230 -8.19 13.01 -3.11
CA ILE A 230 -7.25 12.89 -2.01
C ILE A 230 -7.33 14.10 -1.08
N CYS A 231 -7.26 13.87 0.23
CA CYS A 231 -7.19 14.97 1.19
C CYS A 231 -5.78 15.55 1.28
N TYR A 232 -5.67 16.76 1.81
CA TYR A 232 -4.39 17.44 1.99
C TYR A 232 -3.37 16.60 2.76
N ALA A 233 -3.78 15.94 3.85
CA ALA A 233 -2.86 15.18 4.70
C ALA A 233 -2.23 13.99 3.95
N ASP A 234 -3.03 13.22 3.21
CA ASP A 234 -2.55 12.07 2.45
C ASP A 234 -1.70 12.50 1.25
N LEU A 235 -2.09 13.59 0.58
CA LEU A 235 -1.28 14.17 -0.50
C LEU A 235 0.08 14.63 0.03
N ARG A 236 0.10 15.32 1.18
CA ARG A 236 1.34 15.77 1.82
C ARG A 236 2.25 14.58 2.15
N ALA A 237 1.69 13.49 2.66
CA ALA A 237 2.44 12.27 2.96
C ALA A 237 3.05 11.63 1.70
N ILE A 238 2.31 11.58 0.59
CA ILE A 238 2.83 11.09 -0.70
C ILE A 238 4.00 11.96 -1.18
N LEU A 239 3.87 13.29 -1.08
CA LEU A 239 4.91 14.21 -1.52
C LEU A 239 6.17 14.12 -0.63
N ASP A 240 6.01 14.04 0.69
CA ASP A 240 7.12 13.84 1.62
C ASP A 240 7.90 12.55 1.35
N GLU A 241 7.17 11.47 1.07
CA GLU A 241 7.77 10.20 0.73
C GLU A 241 8.55 10.26 -0.58
N ARG A 242 8.01 10.94 -1.60
CA ARG A 242 8.70 11.17 -2.87
C ARG A 242 9.98 12.01 -2.69
N ASP A 243 9.91 13.07 -1.88
CA ASP A 243 11.07 13.90 -1.57
C ASP A 243 12.14 13.10 -0.82
N ARG A 244 11.72 12.25 0.12
CA ARG A 244 12.61 11.32 0.84
C ARG A 244 13.31 10.36 -0.12
N GLN A 245 12.56 9.68 -1.00
CA GLN A 245 13.13 8.77 -2.01
C GLN A 245 14.11 9.48 -2.96
N SER A 246 13.77 10.71 -3.37
CA SER A 246 14.65 11.52 -4.22
C SER A 246 15.96 11.85 -3.49
N ARG A 247 15.88 12.27 -2.22
CA ARG A 247 17.07 12.54 -1.39
C ARG A 247 17.92 11.30 -1.20
N GLU A 248 17.31 10.15 -0.91
CA GLU A 248 18.02 8.88 -0.71
C GLU A 248 18.73 8.39 -1.98
N SER A 249 18.15 8.62 -3.16
CA SER A 249 18.78 8.24 -4.43
C SER A 249 19.94 9.18 -4.84
N ILE A 250 19.87 10.47 -4.48
CA ILE A 250 20.91 11.46 -4.82
C ILE A 250 22.14 11.34 -3.91
N MET A 251 21.96 11.06 -2.61
CA MET A 251 23.07 11.05 -1.63
C MET A 251 24.25 10.15 -2.00
N PRO A 252 24.06 8.89 -2.48
CA PRO A 252 25.17 8.05 -2.93
C PRO A 252 25.91 8.59 -4.15
N MET A 253 25.27 9.38 -4.99
CA MET A 253 25.92 10.02 -6.15
C MET A 253 26.80 11.18 -5.69
N VAL A 254 26.29 12.00 -4.77
CA VAL A 254 27.05 13.11 -4.16
C VAL A 254 28.27 12.58 -3.40
N GLN A 255 28.12 11.51 -2.63
CA GLN A 255 29.24 10.88 -1.91
C GLN A 255 30.33 10.37 -2.84
N ARG A 256 29.96 9.76 -3.97
CA ARG A 256 30.93 9.33 -5.00
C ARG A 256 31.70 10.51 -5.57
N LEU A 257 31.00 11.57 -5.97
CA LEU A 257 31.63 12.78 -6.50
C LEU A 257 32.59 13.44 -5.50
N LEU A 258 32.20 13.54 -4.22
CA LEU A 258 33.07 14.12 -3.19
C LEU A 258 34.29 13.22 -2.90
N GLY A 259 34.12 11.90 -2.86
CA GLY A 259 35.23 10.96 -2.70
C GLY A 259 36.23 10.99 -3.86
N ASP A 260 35.76 11.21 -5.09
CA ASP A 260 36.62 11.34 -6.26
C ASP A 260 37.42 12.67 -6.24
N VAL A 261 36.81 13.76 -5.74
CA VAL A 261 37.48 15.06 -5.56
C VAL A 261 38.59 14.99 -4.51
N ASP A 262 38.36 14.30 -3.39
CA ASP A 262 39.38 14.13 -2.35
C ASP A 262 40.57 13.28 -2.82
N LYS A 263 40.32 12.27 -3.67
CA LYS A 263 41.36 11.47 -4.31
C LYS A 263 42.26 12.32 -5.23
N PHE A 264 41.65 13.14 -6.09
CA PHE A 264 42.37 14.04 -7.00
C PHE A 264 43.25 15.07 -6.27
N ARG A 265 42.82 15.53 -5.09
CA ARG A 265 43.60 16.46 -4.26
C ARG A 265 44.75 15.82 -3.51
N SER A 266 44.71 14.51 -3.29
CA SER A 266 45.78 13.76 -2.62
C SER A 266 46.91 13.29 -3.54
N GLU A 267 46.70 13.38 -4.87
CA GLU A 267 47.68 13.01 -5.91
C GLU A 267 48.45 14.22 -6.49
N LEU A 268 48.20 15.43 -5.96
CA LEU A 268 48.92 16.67 -6.25
C LEU A 268 49.78 17.09 -5.05
#